data_AF-A0A0Q4DBX1-F1
#
_entry.id   AF-A0A0Q4DBX1-F1
#
_cell.length_a   1.000
_cell.length_b   1.000
_cell.length_c   1.000
_cell.angle_alpha   90.00
_cell.angle_beta   90.00
_cell.angle_gamma   90.00
#
_symmetry.space_group_name_H-M   'P 1'
#
loop_
_entity.id
_entity.type
_entity.pdbx_description
1 polymer ?
#
loop_
_entity_poly.entity_id
_entity_poly.type
_entity_poly.pdbx_seq_one_letter_code
_entity_poly.pdbx_strand_id
1 'polypeptide(L)'
;MDNAHLFLHRLIECSVAIGWQAGVGGRETAGAIVSYLAVHPERLQSFIDCNENPFDWGEEWIKGGVLTWQTKDGRIIDPADLPLPTPPETNA
;
A
#
# COMPACT_ATOMS: atom_id res chain seq x y z
N MET A 1 24.53 -1.10 3.93
CA MET A 1 23.27 -1.86 3.89
C MET A 1 22.75 -1.71 2.47
N ASP A 2 22.41 -2.80 1.78
CA ASP A 2 21.90 -2.72 0.40
C ASP A 2 20.43 -2.26 0.36
N ASN A 3 19.93 -1.91 -0.84
CA ASN A 3 18.56 -1.43 -1.02
C ASN A 3 17.49 -2.45 -0.60
N ALA A 4 17.78 -3.75 -0.70
CA ALA A 4 16.83 -4.77 -0.28
C ALA A 4 16.64 -4.76 1.24
N HIS A 5 17.72 -4.64 2.00
CA HIS A 5 17.64 -4.51 3.46
C HIS A 5 16.95 -3.22 3.88
N LEU A 6 17.26 -2.09 3.23
CA LEU A 6 16.61 -0.81 3.53
C LEU A 6 15.10 -0.88 3.27
N PHE A 7 14.70 -1.47 2.14
CA PHE A 7 13.30 -1.71 1.81
C PHE A 7 12.60 -2.57 2.86
N LEU A 8 13.19 -3.72 3.25
CA LEU A 8 12.60 -4.62 4.24
C LEU A 8 12.43 -3.93 5.59
N HIS A 9 13.45 -3.18 6.04
CA HIS A 9 13.37 -2.42 7.29
C HIS A 9 12.22 -1.39 7.25
N ARG A 10 12.14 -0.62 6.16
CA ARG A 10 11.11 0.41 6.01
C ARG A 10 9.71 -0.20 5.92
N LEU A 11 9.55 -1.29 5.17
CA LEU A 11 8.30 -2.02 5.06
C LEU A 11 7.82 -2.51 6.43
N ILE A 12 8.70 -3.12 7.22
CA ILE A 12 8.36 -3.62 8.57
C ILE A 12 7.95 -2.46 9.48
N GLU A 13 8.72 -1.37 9.50
CA GLU A 13 8.45 -0.19 10.32
C GLU A 13 7.05 0.39 10.03
N CYS A 14 6.76 0.69 8.76
CA CYS A 14 5.45 1.21 8.36
C CYS A 14 4.32 0.22 8.67
N SER A 15 4.54 -1.07 8.41
CA SER A 15 3.51 -2.09 8.59
C SER A 15 3.12 -2.30 10.05
N VAL A 16 4.09 -2.25 10.97
CA VAL A 16 3.83 -2.32 12.42
C VAL A 16 3.09 -1.07 12.88
N ALA A 17 3.57 0.12 12.50
CA ALA A 17 3.00 1.39 12.94
C ALA A 17 1.56 1.58 12.44
N ILE A 18 1.35 1.40 11.13
CA ILE A 18 0.06 1.64 10.48
C ILE A 18 -0.93 0.53 10.83
N GLY A 19 -0.50 -0.73 10.79
CA GLY A 19 -1.36 -1.87 11.11
C GLY A 19 -1.93 -1.76 12.53
N TRP A 20 -1.09 -1.42 13.50
CA TRP A 20 -1.50 -1.18 14.87
C TRP A 20 -2.56 -0.07 14.99
N GLN A 21 -2.33 1.08 14.33
CA GLN A 21 -3.25 2.23 14.39
C GLN A 21 -4.61 1.93 13.73
N ALA A 22 -4.61 1.18 12.62
CA ALA A 22 -5.82 0.85 11.88
C ALA A 22 -6.57 -0.39 12.41
N GLY A 23 -6.01 -1.08 13.42
CA GLY A 23 -6.55 -2.34 13.93
C GLY A 23 -6.56 -3.46 12.89
N VAL A 24 -5.56 -3.48 12.01
CA VAL A 24 -5.38 -4.48 10.95
C VAL A 24 -4.03 -5.20 11.13
N GLY A 25 -3.88 -6.36 10.50
CA GLY A 25 -2.63 -7.13 10.58
C GLY A 25 -1.47 -6.39 9.90
N GLY A 26 -0.29 -6.43 10.52
CA GLY A 26 0.93 -5.90 9.91
C GLY A 26 1.31 -6.63 8.62
N ARG A 27 0.93 -7.91 8.46
CA ARG A 27 1.17 -8.67 7.22
C ARG A 27 0.31 -8.15 6.06
N GLU A 28 -0.96 -7.91 6.32
CA GLU A 28 -1.89 -7.31 5.34
C GLU A 28 -1.44 -5.91 4.95
N THR A 29 -0.98 -5.12 5.93
CA THR A 29 -0.43 -3.77 5.67
C THR A 29 0.83 -3.83 4.80
N ALA A 30 1.74 -4.76 5.09
CA ALA A 30 2.94 -4.97 4.28
C ALA A 30 2.58 -5.38 2.84
N GLY A 31 1.59 -6.26 2.69
CA GLY A 31 1.06 -6.67 1.40
C GLY A 31 0.54 -5.49 0.59
N ALA A 32 -0.27 -4.61 1.20
CA ALA A 32 -0.79 -3.41 0.55
C ALA A 32 0.32 -2.46 0.07
N ILE A 33 1.34 -2.22 0.89
CA ILE A 33 2.48 -1.37 0.51
C ILE A 33 3.25 -1.96 -0.68
N VAL A 34 3.58 -3.26 -0.63
CA VAL A 34 4.25 -3.95 -1.75
C VAL A 34 3.40 -3.90 -3.02
N SER A 35 2.10 -4.16 -2.87
CA SER A 35 1.11 -4.16 -3.94
C SER A 35 1.04 -2.80 -4.66
N TYR A 36 1.04 -1.70 -3.90
CA TYR A 36 1.06 -0.34 -4.43
C TYR A 36 2.38 0.00 -5.14
N LEU A 37 3.52 -0.27 -4.49
CA LEU A 37 4.84 0.03 -5.07
C LEU A 37 5.14 -0.81 -6.32
N ALA A 38 4.50 -1.97 -6.47
CA ALA A 38 4.59 -2.75 -7.71
C ALA A 38 3.89 -2.05 -8.90
N VAL A 39 2.84 -1.27 -8.64
CA VAL A 39 2.17 -0.43 -9.65
C VAL A 39 2.90 0.90 -9.86
N HIS A 40 3.54 1.41 -8.80
CA HIS A 40 4.26 2.69 -8.78
C HIS A 40 5.75 2.52 -8.43
N PRO A 41 6.53 1.78 -9.25
CA PRO A 41 7.94 1.51 -8.95
C PRO A 41 8.79 2.77 -8.88
N GLU A 42 8.38 3.87 -9.52
CA GLU A 42 9.03 5.18 -9.44
C GLU A 42 9.05 5.77 -8.01
N ARG A 43 8.13 5.35 -7.14
CA ARG A 43 8.05 5.81 -5.74
C ARG A 43 8.91 5.00 -4.77
N LEU A 44 9.46 3.86 -5.20
CA LEU A 44 10.19 2.93 -4.33
C LEU A 44 11.38 3.60 -3.62
N GLN A 45 12.16 4.41 -4.36
CA GLN A 45 13.32 5.05 -3.77
C GLN A 45 12.91 6.11 -2.73
N SER A 46 11.88 6.92 -3.03
CA SER A 46 11.33 7.89 -2.08
C SER A 46 10.80 7.23 -0.81
N PHE A 47 10.18 6.05 -0.92
CA PHE A 47 9.75 5.25 0.22
C PHE A 47 10.94 4.78 1.07
N ILE A 48 11.97 4.20 0.43
CA ILE A 48 13.20 3.73 1.09
C ILE A 48 13.92 4.87 1.82
N ASP A 49 14.00 6.04 1.19
CA ASP A 49 14.70 7.22 1.72
C ASP A 49 13.89 7.99 2.76
N CYS A 50 12.71 7.48 3.16
CA CYS A 50 11.78 8.11 4.09
C CYS A 50 11.26 9.48 3.64
N ASN A 51 11.32 9.80 2.35
CA ASN A 51 10.73 11.01 1.77
C ASN A 51 9.22 10.86 1.56
N GLU A 52 8.74 9.63 1.39
CA GLU A 52 7.31 9.29 1.30
C GLU A 52 6.96 8.14 2.24
N ASN A 53 5.69 8.07 2.60
CA ASN A 53 5.08 6.99 3.35
C ASN A 53 3.66 6.72 2.83
N PRO A 54 3.00 5.63 3.26
CA PRO A 54 1.69 5.27 2.73
C PRO A 54 0.60 6.33 2.89
N PHE A 55 0.67 7.20 3.90
CA PHE A 55 -0.29 8.30 4.06
C PHE A 55 -0.16 9.36 2.95
N ASP A 56 1.00 9.49 2.31
CA ASP A 56 1.23 10.43 1.20
C ASP A 56 0.63 9.92 -0.14
N TRP A 57 0.27 8.64 -0.20
CA TRP A 57 -0.24 7.97 -1.41
C TRP A 57 -1.78 8.00 -1.52
N GLY A 58 -2.47 8.60 -0.54
CA GLY A 58 -3.93 8.68 -0.53
C GLY A 58 -4.62 7.33 -0.27
N GLU A 59 -5.79 7.10 -0.84
CA GLU A 59 -6.51 5.82 -0.65
C GLU A 59 -6.07 4.70 -1.61
N GLU A 60 -5.30 5.05 -2.66
CA GLU A 60 -4.91 4.12 -3.72
C GLU A 60 -4.00 3.00 -3.24
N TRP A 61 -3.19 3.23 -2.19
CA TRP A 61 -2.33 2.15 -1.68
C TRP A 61 -3.08 1.05 -0.93
N ILE A 62 -4.32 1.32 -0.49
CA ILE A 62 -5.18 0.34 0.18
C ILE A 62 -6.13 -0.30 -0.84
N LYS A 63 -6.68 0.51 -1.76
CA LYS A 63 -7.72 0.09 -2.70
C LYS A 63 -7.17 -0.37 -4.05
N GLY A 64 -5.92 -0.05 -4.36
CA GLY A 64 -5.23 -0.37 -5.59
C GLY A 64 -4.08 -1.36 -5.39
N GLY A 65 -3.38 -1.65 -6.48
CA GLY A 65 -2.26 -2.58 -6.51
C GLY A 65 -2.56 -3.86 -7.29
N VAL A 66 -1.76 -4.90 -7.05
CA VAL A 66 -1.73 -6.16 -7.82
C VAL A 66 -1.93 -7.41 -6.98
N LEU A 67 -1.95 -7.31 -5.65
CA LEU A 67 -2.13 -8.43 -4.75
C LEU A 67 -3.57 -8.53 -4.25
N THR A 68 -4.08 -9.76 -4.15
CA THR A 68 -5.34 -10.05 -3.47
C THR A 68 -5.27 -9.68 -1.99
N TRP A 69 -6.39 -9.26 -1.42
CA TRP A 69 -6.48 -8.90 -0.01
C TRP A 69 -7.77 -9.40 0.62
N GLN A 70 -7.75 -9.60 1.93
CA GLN A 70 -8.90 -10.05 2.69
C GLN A 70 -9.59 -8.87 3.37
N THR A 71 -10.90 -8.73 3.16
CA THR A 71 -11.74 -7.76 3.85
C THR A 71 -11.97 -8.17 5.31
N LYS A 72 -12.43 -7.23 6.15
CA LYS A 72 -12.75 -7.51 7.55
C LYS A 72 -13.84 -8.58 7.74
N ASP A 73 -14.73 -8.76 6.77
CA ASP A 73 -15.77 -9.81 6.78
C ASP A 73 -15.29 -11.15 6.17
N GLY A 74 -14.00 -11.26 5.85
CA GLY A 74 -13.36 -12.52 5.45
C GLY A 74 -13.39 -12.81 3.95
N ARG A 75 -13.91 -11.91 3.11
CA ARG A 75 -13.92 -12.07 1.65
C ARG A 75 -12.53 -11.79 1.09
N ILE A 76 -12.14 -12.55 0.07
CA ILE A 76 -10.93 -12.29 -0.71
C ILE A 76 -11.31 -11.46 -1.91
N ILE A 77 -10.61 -10.34 -2.12
CA ILE A 77 -10.79 -9.43 -3.24
C ILE A 77 -9.56 -9.50 -4.12
N ASP A 78 -9.74 -9.73 -5.42
CA ASP A 78 -8.74 -9.46 -6.44
C ASP A 78 -8.88 -7.99 -6.89
N PRO A 79 -7.80 -7.19 -6.94
CA PRO A 79 -7.87 -5.83 -7.48
C PRO A 79 -8.50 -5.73 -8.87
N ALA A 80 -8.38 -6.77 -9.71
CA ALA A 80 -9.00 -6.81 -11.04
C ALA A 80 -10.54 -6.86 -10.99
N ASP A 81 -11.12 -7.26 -9.86
CA ASP A 81 -12.58 -7.32 -9.65
C ASP A 81 -13.16 -5.98 -9.14
N LEU A 82 -12.30 -5.02 -8.80
CA LEU A 82 -12.75 -3.70 -8.33
C LEU A 82 -13.11 -2.79 -9.51
N PRO A 83 -14.21 -2.02 -9.41
CA PRO A 83 -14.49 -1.00 -10.41
C PRO A 83 -13.34 0.01 -10.46
N LEU A 84 -12.93 0.39 -11.67
CA LEU A 84 -11.90 1.41 -11.88
C LEU A 84 -12.27 2.68 -11.10
N PRO A 85 -11.30 3.37 -10.47
CA PRO A 85 -11.59 4.63 -9.77
C PRO A 85 -12.25 5.61 -10.75
N THR A 86 -13.42 6.13 -10.39
CA THR A 86 -14.05 7.20 -11.15
C THR A 86 -13.14 8.42 -11.05
N PRO A 87 -12.67 8.99 -12.18
CA PRO A 87 -11.86 10.21 -12.13
C PRO A 87 -12.66 11.32 -11.44
N PRO A 88 -11.99 12.21 -10.69
CA PRO A 88 -12.68 13.29 -9.99
C PRO A 88 -13.48 14.11 -11.00
N GLU A 89 -14.76 14.35 -10.69
CA GLU A 89 -15.62 15.21 -11.50
C GLU A 89 -14.92 16.56 -11.67
N THR A 90 -14.57 16.89 -12.90
CA THR A 90 -14.08 18.23 -13.24
C THR A 90 -15.27 19.15 -13.10
N ASN A 91 -15.34 19.90 -11.99
CA ASN A 91 -16.27 21.00 -11.85
C ASN A 91 -15.94 22.02 -12.96
N ALA A 92 -16.80 22.06 -13.97
CA ALA A 92 -16.82 23.05 -15.03
C ALA A 92 -17.37 24.40 -14.53
#